data_AF-A0A937AGZ3-F1
#
_entry.id   AF-A0A937AGZ3-F1
#
_cell.length_a   1.000
_cell.length_b   1.000
_cell.length_c   1.000
_cell.angle_alpha   90.00
_cell.angle_beta   90.00
_cell.angle_gamma   90.00
#
_symmetry.space_group_name_H-M   'P 1'
#
loop_
_entity.id
_entity.type
_entity.pdbx_description
1 polymer ?
#
loop_
_entity_poly.entity_id
_entity_poly.type
_entity_poly.pdbx_seq_one_letter_code
_entity_poly.pdbx_strand_id
1 'polypeptide(L)'
;GGSGGYEGRIVNIHPSLLPSFGGRGMYGDKVHEAVLKAGVKETGCTVHLVNAEYDDGPVLVQRRCEVRPGDDVRSLAARVFEQECIAYPEGIAMVIERIRRGG
;
A
#
# COMPACT_ATOMS: atom_id res chain seq x y z
N GLY A 1 -2.87 7.47 -28.32
CA GLY A 1 -4.05 6.66 -27.94
C GLY A 1 -4.36 6.98 -26.49
N GLY A 2 -5.61 7.32 -26.19
CA GLY A 2 -5.99 8.10 -25.01
C GLY A 2 -5.78 7.42 -23.65
N SER A 3 -5.00 8.09 -22.79
CA SER A 3 -4.90 7.82 -21.35
C SER A 3 -5.44 8.98 -20.48
N GLY A 4 -5.86 10.09 -21.08
CA GLY A 4 -6.10 11.37 -20.39
C GLY A 4 -7.37 11.52 -19.54
N GLY A 5 -8.00 10.42 -19.09
CA GLY A 5 -9.23 10.47 -18.29
C GLY A 5 -9.06 10.20 -16.79
N TYR A 6 -8.06 9.38 -16.44
CA TYR A 6 -7.95 8.79 -15.09
C TYR A 6 -6.61 9.07 -14.39
N GLU A 7 -5.72 9.83 -15.03
CA GLU A 7 -4.47 10.24 -14.42
C GLU A 7 -4.72 10.99 -13.11
N GLY A 8 -4.03 10.56 -12.04
CA GLY A 8 -4.21 11.11 -10.70
C GLY A 8 -5.54 10.77 -10.02
N ARG A 9 -6.35 9.86 -10.58
CA ARG A 9 -7.67 9.48 -10.04
C ARG A 9 -7.77 8.01 -9.60
N ILE A 10 -6.76 7.20 -9.91
CA ILE A 10 -6.72 5.78 -9.55
C ILE A 10 -5.81 5.62 -8.33
N VAL A 11 -6.33 4.97 -7.30
CA VAL A 11 -5.60 4.59 -6.09
C VAL A 11 -5.40 3.09 -6.03
N ASN A 12 -4.27 2.67 -5.47
CA ASN A 12 -4.00 1.29 -5.09
C ASN A 12 -3.54 1.25 -3.63
N ILE A 13 -3.78 0.12 -2.97
CA ILE A 13 -3.22 -0.19 -1.66
C ILE A 13 -2.30 -1.39 -1.78
N HIS A 14 -1.13 -1.28 -1.16
CA HIS A 14 -0.10 -2.32 -1.15
C HIS A 14 0.27 -2.70 0.29
N PRO A 15 0.37 -4.00 0.64
CA PRO A 15 0.54 -4.48 2.01
C PRO A 15 2.00 -4.40 2.51
N SER A 16 2.69 -3.30 2.20
CA SER A 16 4.00 -2.98 2.76
C SER A 16 4.24 -1.47 2.81
N LEU A 17 5.36 -1.06 3.42
CA LEU A 17 5.86 0.30 3.41
C LEU A 17 6.70 0.55 2.14
N LEU A 18 6.05 0.92 1.03
CA LEU A 18 6.72 1.21 -0.23
C LEU A 18 7.83 2.27 -0.05
N PRO A 19 8.97 2.12 -0.75
CA PRO A 19 9.25 1.14 -1.81
C PRO A 19 9.64 -0.27 -1.30
N SER A 20 9.68 -0.50 0.01
CA SER A 20 10.08 -1.80 0.56
C SER A 20 9.03 -2.86 0.24
N PHE A 21 9.47 -4.03 -0.23
CA PHE A 21 8.59 -5.15 -0.58
C PHE A 21 7.47 -4.77 -1.58
N GLY A 22 7.74 -3.82 -2.48
CA GLY A 22 6.89 -3.48 -3.63
C GLY A 22 7.40 -4.05 -4.94
N GLY A 23 6.62 -3.88 -6.00
CA GLY A 23 6.99 -4.20 -7.37
C GLY A 23 6.66 -5.64 -7.77
N ARG A 24 7.20 -6.05 -8.93
CA ARG A 24 6.82 -7.31 -9.57
C ARG A 24 7.06 -8.52 -8.65
N GLY A 25 6.01 -9.29 -8.40
CA GLY A 25 6.08 -10.51 -7.58
C GLY A 25 5.74 -10.31 -6.10
N MET A 26 5.57 -9.06 -5.66
CA MET A 26 5.13 -8.73 -4.31
C MET A 26 3.62 -8.55 -4.28
N TYR A 27 2.88 -9.64 -4.11
CA TYR A 27 1.41 -9.60 -4.01
C TYR A 27 0.89 -10.71 -3.11
N GLY A 28 -0.24 -10.45 -2.43
CA GLY A 28 -0.82 -11.38 -1.47
C GLY A 28 0.19 -11.83 -0.40
N ASP A 29 0.14 -13.10 -0.03
CA ASP A 29 0.97 -13.69 1.03
C ASP A 29 2.48 -13.53 0.79
N LYS A 30 2.92 -13.41 -0.47
CA LYS A 30 4.34 -13.24 -0.82
C LYS A 30 4.97 -12.01 -0.17
N VAL A 31 4.19 -10.95 0.04
CA VAL A 31 4.67 -9.73 0.70
C VAL A 31 5.01 -10.02 2.16
N HIS A 32 4.09 -10.68 2.87
CA HIS A 32 4.28 -11.01 4.28
C HIS A 32 5.38 -12.07 4.49
N GLU A 33 5.47 -13.06 3.60
CA GLU A 33 6.60 -14.01 3.58
C GLU A 33 7.94 -13.30 3.44
N ALA A 34 8.04 -12.33 2.51
CA ALA A 34 9.26 -11.56 2.29
C ALA A 34 9.62 -10.68 3.50
N VAL A 35 8.63 -10.05 4.14
CA VAL A 35 8.81 -9.25 5.36
C VAL A 35 9.36 -10.12 6.50
N LEU A 36 8.74 -11.26 6.76
CA LEU A 36 9.17 -12.19 7.82
C LEU A 36 10.57 -12.73 7.53
N LYS A 37 10.85 -13.12 6.28
CA LYS A 37 12.17 -13.59 5.85
C LYS A 37 13.26 -12.53 6.00
N ALA A 38 12.93 -11.26 5.78
CA ALA A 38 13.86 -10.15 5.94
C ALA A 38 14.17 -9.84 7.42
N GLY A 39 13.37 -10.34 8.37
CA GLY A 39 13.59 -10.14 9.81
C GLY A 39 13.45 -8.69 10.26
N VAL A 40 12.71 -7.87 9.50
CA VAL A 40 12.42 -6.48 9.88
C VAL A 40 11.45 -6.45 11.07
N LYS A 41 11.52 -5.39 11.87
CA LYS A 41 10.68 -5.22 13.06
C LYS A 41 9.41 -4.41 12.82
N GLU A 42 9.29 -3.82 11.64
CA GLU A 42 8.17 -2.97 11.25
C GLU A 42 7.81 -3.23 9.79
N THR A 43 6.51 -3.25 9.51
CA THR A 43 5.93 -3.23 8.17
C THR A 43 4.68 -2.36 8.20
N GLY A 44 3.79 -2.49 7.23
CA GLY A 44 2.54 -1.76 7.21
C GLY A 44 1.86 -1.84 5.85
N CYS A 45 1.15 -0.79 5.48
CA CYS A 45 0.53 -0.66 4.17
C CYS A 45 0.75 0.74 3.59
N THR A 46 0.73 0.82 2.26
CA THR A 46 0.85 2.08 1.52
C THR A 46 -0.33 2.24 0.57
N VAL A 47 -1.04 3.36 0.67
CA VAL A 47 -1.97 3.80 -0.36
C VAL A 47 -1.26 4.81 -1.25
N HIS A 48 -1.29 4.58 -2.55
CA HIS A 48 -0.61 5.42 -3.53
C HIS A 48 -1.45 5.63 -4.78
N LEU A 49 -1.11 6.64 -5.57
CA LEU A 49 -1.67 6.81 -6.90
C LEU A 49 -1.07 5.77 -7.85
N VAL A 50 -1.87 5.24 -8.77
CA VAL A 50 -1.38 4.33 -9.81
C VAL A 50 -0.73 5.14 -10.94
N ASN A 51 0.45 4.72 -11.37
CA ASN A 51 1.11 5.17 -12.59
C ASN A 51 1.40 3.96 -13.51
N ALA A 52 2.21 4.15 -14.56
CA ALA A 52 2.53 3.07 -15.50
C ALA A 52 3.45 2.00 -14.90
N GLU A 53 4.14 2.32 -13.80
CA GLU A 53 5.09 1.44 -13.12
C GLU A 53 4.44 0.83 -11.87
N TYR A 54 4.84 -0.39 -11.50
CA TYR A 54 4.27 -1.06 -10.33
C TYR A 54 4.74 -0.40 -9.04
N ASP A 55 3.78 -0.03 -8.18
CA ASP A 55 4.01 0.46 -6.81
C ASP A 55 4.97 1.66 -6.69
N ASP A 56 5.09 2.46 -7.76
CA ASP A 56 6.02 3.60 -7.83
C ASP A 56 5.31 4.96 -7.89
N GLY A 57 3.98 4.96 -7.93
CA GLY A 57 3.25 6.21 -7.95
C GLY A 57 3.27 6.96 -6.61
N PRO A 58 2.91 8.26 -6.60
CA PRO A 58 2.98 9.09 -5.40
C PRO A 58 2.20 8.52 -4.22
N VAL A 59 2.89 8.39 -3.08
CA VAL A 59 2.29 7.95 -1.82
C VAL A 59 1.27 8.97 -1.33
N LEU A 60 0.10 8.48 -0.94
CA LEU A 60 -0.97 9.26 -0.32
C LEU A 60 -0.97 9.05 1.20
N VAL A 61 -0.96 7.80 1.64
CA VAL A 61 -1.05 7.40 3.04
C VAL A 61 -0.10 6.22 3.28
N GLN A 62 0.61 6.25 4.40
CA GLN A 62 1.34 5.10 4.93
C GLN A 62 0.97 4.88 6.39
N ARG A 63 0.67 3.63 6.73
CA ARG A 63 0.42 3.20 8.11
C ARG A 63 1.36 2.07 8.45
N ARG A 64 1.86 2.08 9.68
CA ARG A 64 2.88 1.15 10.18
C ARG A 64 2.27 0.19 11.20
N CYS A 65 2.81 -1.00 11.27
CA CYS A 65 2.57 -1.96 12.35
C CYS A 65 3.84 -2.76 12.65
N GLU A 66 3.96 -3.21 13.90
CA GLU A 66 5.07 -4.04 14.35
C GLU A 66 5.04 -5.43 13.68
N VAL A 67 6.21 -5.98 13.39
CA VAL A 67 6.43 -7.41 13.13
C VAL A 67 6.90 -8.04 14.43
N ARG A 68 6.06 -8.90 15.02
CA ARG A 68 6.29 -9.45 16.35
C ARG A 68 7.14 -10.72 16.28
N PRO A 69 7.95 -11.00 17.32
CA PRO A 69 8.61 -12.30 17.44
C PRO A 69 7.58 -13.43 17.41
N GLY A 70 7.80 -14.41 16.52
CA GLY A 70 6.92 -15.57 16.37
C GLY A 70 5.70 -15.35 15.47
N ASP A 71 5.59 -14.20 14.79
CA ASP A 71 4.57 -14.04 13.74
C ASP A 71 4.72 -15.10 12.63
N ASP A 72 3.57 -15.56 12.13
CA ASP A 72 3.46 -16.25 10.86
C ASP A 72 2.85 -15.32 9.80
N VAL A 73 2.76 -15.81 8.56
CA VAL A 73 2.20 -15.06 7.42
C VAL A 73 0.79 -14.56 7.74
N ARG A 74 -0.04 -15.39 8.38
CA ARG A 74 -1.43 -15.09 8.66
C ARG A 74 -1.57 -14.04 9.75
N SER A 75 -0.82 -14.16 10.85
CA SER A 75 -0.86 -13.20 11.96
C SER A 75 -0.35 -11.83 11.53
N LEU A 76 0.69 -11.79 10.69
CA LEU A 76 1.21 -10.55 10.13
C LEU A 76 0.24 -9.95 9.11
N ALA A 77 -0.30 -10.76 8.19
CA ALA A 77 -1.27 -10.32 7.20
C ALA A 77 -2.51 -9.69 7.84
N ALA A 78 -3.06 -10.33 8.89
CA ALA A 78 -4.20 -9.80 9.62
C ALA A 78 -3.92 -8.40 10.20
N ARG A 79 -2.72 -8.20 10.76
CA ARG A 79 -2.32 -6.91 11.34
C ARG A 79 -2.10 -5.83 10.28
N VAL A 80 -1.53 -6.19 9.13
CA VAL A 80 -1.41 -5.28 8.00
C VAL A 80 -2.79 -4.92 7.46
N PHE A 81 -3.69 -5.90 7.33
CA PHE A 81 -5.06 -5.69 6.86
C PHE A 81 -5.87 -4.73 7.75
N GLU A 82 -5.67 -4.77 9.07
CA GLU A 82 -6.24 -3.78 9.98
C GLU A 82 -5.78 -2.35 9.63
N GLN A 83 -4.50 -2.17 9.26
CA GLN A 83 -4.01 -0.88 8.80
C GLN A 83 -4.56 -0.51 7.42
N GLU A 84 -4.74 -1.49 6.53
CA GLU A 84 -5.32 -1.27 5.20
C GLU A 84 -6.75 -0.75 5.27
N CYS A 85 -7.57 -1.33 6.14
CA CYS A 85 -8.94 -0.90 6.40
C CYS A 85 -9.03 0.56 6.84
N ILE A 86 -8.00 1.09 7.50
CA ILE A 86 -7.93 2.48 7.95
C ILE A 86 -7.36 3.38 6.84
N ALA A 87 -6.25 2.95 6.22
CA ALA A 87 -5.52 3.75 5.25
C ALA A 87 -6.30 3.96 3.95
N TYR A 88 -7.03 2.94 3.49
CA TYR A 88 -7.66 2.99 2.17
C TYR A 88 -8.78 4.04 2.07
N PRO A 89 -9.74 4.14 3.02
CA PRO A 89 -10.71 5.22 3.02
C PRO A 89 -10.06 6.61 3.12
N GLU A 90 -8.99 6.75 3.90
CA GLU A 90 -8.23 8.01 4.02
C GLU A 90 -7.62 8.44 2.68
N GLY A 91 -6.94 7.52 1.99
CA GLY A 91 -6.38 7.79 0.66
C GLY A 91 -7.43 8.13 -0.40
N ILE A 92 -8.58 7.44 -0.39
CA ILE A 92 -9.71 7.76 -1.26
C ILE A 92 -10.23 9.17 -0.98
N ALA A 93 -10.44 9.53 0.28
CA ALA A 93 -10.90 10.86 0.67
C ALA A 93 -9.93 11.96 0.21
N MET A 94 -8.62 11.73 0.34
CA MET A 94 -7.60 12.66 -0.17
C MET A 94 -7.71 12.87 -1.69
N VAL A 95 -7.93 11.81 -2.46
CA VAL A 95 -8.10 11.91 -3.92
C VAL A 95 -9.39 12.63 -4.29
N ILE A 96 -10.50 12.35 -3.62
CA ILE A 96 -11.77 13.06 -3.83
C ILE A 96 -11.58 14.56 -3.60
N GLU A 97 -10.91 14.95 -2.52
CA GLU A 97 -10.65 16.36 -2.21
C GLU A 97 -9.73 17.01 -3.24
N ARG A 98 -8.71 16.30 -3.74
CA ARG A 98 -7.86 16.79 -4.83
C ARG A 98 -8.66 17.03 -6.11
N ILE A 99 -9.53 16.09 -6.48
CA ILE A 99 -10.39 16.21 -7.67
C ILE A 99 -11.33 17.41 -7.53
N ARG A 100 -11.94 17.61 -6.36
CA ARG A 100 -12.83 18.77 -6.09
C ARG A 100 -12.13 20.12 -6.18
N ARG A 101 -10.84 20.19 -5.80
CA ARG A 101 -10.04 21.42 -5.82
C ARG A 101 -9.42 21.75 -7.18
N GLY A 102 -9.26 20.74 -8.04
CA GLY A 102 -8.67 20.87 -9.37
C GLY A 102 -9.67 20.81 -10.53
N GLY A 103 -10.97 20.95 -10.24
CA GLY A 103 -12.06 21.03 -11.21
C GLY A 103 -12.64 22.44 -11.32
#